data_AF-A0A9P5U6A4-F1
#
_entry.id   AF-A0A9P5U6A4-F1
#
_cell.length_a   1.000
_cell.length_b   1.000
_cell.length_c   1.000
_cell.angle_alpha   90.00
_cell.angle_beta   90.00
_cell.angle_gamma   90.00
#
_symmetry.space_group_name_H-M   'P 1'
#
loop_
_entity.id
_entity.type
_entity.pdbx_description
1 polymer ?
#
loop_
_entity_poly.entity_id
_entity_poly.type
_entity_poly.pdbx_seq_one_letter_code
_entity_poly.pdbx_strand_id
1 'polypeptide(L)'
;MCITLTGGNKNTPFLRGNKNTPFLGGNKNTPFLRGNKNTPFLRGNKNTPFLRGNKNTPFLRGNKNTAFLRENKNTAFLRGNKNTPFLRGNKNTPFLRENKNTAFLRGNKNTPFLRVNKNTAFLGENKNTAFLRGNKNTPFLRGNKNTPFLGENKNTAFLRGNKNTPFLRGNKNTAFLRGNKNTPFLGGIKIPPFWGAYYLD
;
A
#
# COMPACT_ATOMS: atom_id res chain seq x y z
N MET A 1 -1.60 6.00 25.99
CA MET A 1 -1.21 7.42 25.91
C MET A 1 -2.00 8.07 24.78
N CYS A 2 -2.83 9.04 25.14
CA CYS A 2 -3.53 9.91 24.20
C CYS A 2 -2.90 11.30 24.36
N ILE A 3 -2.50 11.91 23.25
CA ILE A 3 -1.95 13.28 23.24
C ILE A 3 -2.56 14.00 22.04
N THR A 4 -3.00 15.23 22.25
CA THR A 4 -3.48 16.12 21.20
C THR A 4 -2.48 17.27 21.07
N LEU A 5 -1.82 17.37 19.91
CA LEU A 5 -1.00 18.54 19.55
C LEU A 5 -1.65 19.20 18.34
N THR A 6 -2.25 20.37 18.54
CA THR A 6 -2.92 21.13 17.49
C THR A 6 -2.43 22.57 17.52
N GLY A 7 -1.58 22.93 16.55
CA GLY A 7 -0.91 24.23 16.53
C GLY A 7 0.60 24.05 16.65
N GLY A 8 1.32 24.45 15.61
CA GLY A 8 2.76 24.23 15.48
C GLY A 8 3.19 24.01 14.03
N ASN A 9 4.32 24.59 13.65
CA ASN A 9 4.89 24.35 12.32
C ASN A 9 5.44 22.91 12.20
N LYS A 10 5.86 22.30 13.32
CA LYS A 10 6.42 20.95 13.38
C LYS A 10 6.01 20.24 14.68
N ASN A 11 5.47 19.02 14.59
CA ASN A 11 5.20 18.15 15.74
C ASN A 11 6.02 16.86 15.64
N THR A 12 6.87 16.58 16.62
CA THR A 12 7.78 15.42 16.61
C THR A 12 7.74 14.61 17.92
N PRO A 13 6.56 14.25 18.46
CA PRO A 13 6.50 13.58 19.76
C PRO A 13 7.03 12.15 19.70
N PHE A 14 7.63 11.71 20.80
CA PHE A 14 8.00 10.33 21.05
C PHE A 14 7.07 9.72 22.09
N LEU A 15 6.23 8.75 21.71
CA LEU A 15 5.30 8.09 22.62
C LEU A 15 5.63 6.62 22.77
N ARG A 16 5.77 6.18 24.03
CA ARG A 16 5.94 4.79 24.41
C ARG A 16 4.81 4.38 25.35
N GLY A 17 4.16 3.25 25.06
CA GLY A 17 3.09 2.74 25.91
C GLY A 17 2.37 1.55 25.27
N ASN A 18 1.53 0.85 26.02
CA ASN A 18 0.78 -0.31 25.49
C ASN A 18 -0.15 0.09 24.33
N LYS A 19 -0.83 1.24 24.45
CA LYS A 19 -1.73 1.81 23.44
C LYS A 19 -1.38 3.28 23.20
N ASN A 20 -1.18 3.71 21.95
CA ASN A 20 -0.93 5.11 21.59
C ASN A 20 -1.96 5.59 20.56
N THR A 21 -2.67 6.66 20.87
CA THR A 21 -3.76 7.20 20.02
C THR A 21 -3.66 8.72 19.83
N PRO A 22 -2.50 9.28 19.48
CA PRO A 22 -2.34 10.73 19.43
C PRO A 22 -3.06 11.35 18.23
N PHE A 23 -3.52 12.58 18.41
CA PHE A 23 -3.98 13.48 17.35
C PHE A 23 -2.93 14.57 17.14
N LEU A 24 -2.29 14.62 15.97
CA LEU A 24 -1.30 15.64 15.65
C LEU A 24 -1.73 16.47 14.43
N GLY A 25 -1.92 17.76 14.65
CA GLY A 25 -2.24 18.78 13.66
C GLY A 25 -1.11 19.81 13.54
N GLY A 26 -0.66 20.10 12.32
CA GLY A 26 0.40 21.09 12.08
C GLY A 26 0.91 21.04 10.64
N ASN A 27 1.85 21.90 10.27
CA ASN A 27 2.40 21.89 8.91
C ASN A 27 3.21 20.61 8.63
N LYS A 28 4.02 20.16 9.60
CA LYS A 28 4.83 18.93 9.52
C LYS A 28 4.63 18.06 10.77
N ASN A 29 4.33 16.77 10.63
CA ASN A 29 4.24 15.83 11.75
C ASN A 29 5.19 14.65 11.55
N THR A 30 6.09 14.39 12.50
CA THR A 30 7.07 13.29 12.44
C THR A 30 7.12 12.49 13.75
N PRO A 31 6.00 11.94 14.23
CA PRO A 31 5.98 11.23 15.51
C PRO A 31 6.70 9.88 15.44
N PHE A 32 7.24 9.46 16.58
CA PHE A 32 7.70 8.10 16.81
C PHE A 32 6.79 7.44 17.85
N LEU A 33 6.07 6.37 17.47
CA LEU A 33 5.20 5.64 18.38
C LEU A 33 5.67 4.19 18.53
N ARG A 34 5.91 3.78 19.78
CA ARG A 34 6.22 2.39 20.13
C ARG A 34 5.18 1.87 21.12
N GLY A 35 4.51 0.78 20.75
CA GLY A 35 3.48 0.20 21.59
C GLY A 35 2.85 -1.04 21.00
N ASN A 36 2.05 -1.76 21.78
CA ASN A 36 1.33 -2.93 21.27
C ASN A 36 0.28 -2.53 20.23
N LYS A 37 -0.41 -1.41 20.45
CA LYS A 37 -1.42 -0.86 19.55
C LYS A 37 -1.17 0.63 19.27
N ASN A 38 -1.01 1.04 18.02
CA ASN A 38 -0.93 2.48 17.67
C ASN A 38 -2.01 2.87 16.65
N THR A 39 -2.80 3.90 16.98
CA THR A 39 -3.87 4.42 16.12
C THR A 39 -3.79 5.96 15.99
N PRO A 40 -2.65 6.51 15.52
CA PRO A 40 -2.51 7.97 15.42
C PRO A 40 -3.36 8.56 14.30
N PHE A 41 -3.80 9.79 14.53
CA PHE A 41 -4.38 10.65 13.50
C PHE A 41 -3.45 11.82 13.22
N LEU A 42 -2.90 11.90 12.00
CA LEU A 42 -1.97 12.96 11.59
C LEU A 42 -2.57 13.79 10.46
N ARG A 43 -2.73 15.10 10.71
CA ARG A 43 -3.20 16.08 9.74
C ARG A 43 -2.14 17.16 9.55
N GLY A 44 -1.70 17.36 8.31
CA GLY A 44 -0.70 18.38 8.00
C GLY A 44 -0.30 18.41 6.54
N ASN A 45 0.57 19.35 6.15
CA ASN A 45 1.09 19.35 4.78
C ASN A 45 2.05 18.18 4.54
N LYS A 46 2.87 17.83 5.54
CA LYS A 46 3.83 16.72 5.48
C LYS A 46 3.70 15.83 6.71
N ASN A 47 3.48 14.52 6.53
CA ASN A 47 3.50 13.57 7.64
C ASN A 47 4.57 12.49 7.40
N THR A 48 5.45 12.27 8.38
CA THR A 48 6.45 11.20 8.33
C THR A 48 6.52 10.39 9.63
N PRO A 49 5.48 9.60 9.96
CA PRO A 49 5.45 8.80 11.19
C PRO A 49 6.32 7.55 11.11
N PHE A 50 6.86 7.18 12.27
CA PHE A 50 7.51 5.90 12.53
C PHE A 50 6.72 5.15 13.59
N LEU A 51 6.07 4.04 13.22
CA LEU A 51 5.25 3.26 14.13
C LEU A 51 5.78 1.82 14.26
N ARG A 52 5.94 1.36 15.51
CA ARG A 52 6.39 0.00 15.83
C ARG A 52 5.52 -0.65 16.91
N GLY A 53 5.19 -1.93 16.72
CA GLY A 53 4.18 -2.58 17.53
C GLY A 53 3.66 -3.91 17.01
N ASN A 54 2.50 -4.31 17.56
CA ASN A 54 1.78 -5.52 17.15
C ASN A 54 0.61 -5.21 16.20
N LYS A 55 -0.13 -4.12 16.43
CA LYS A 55 -1.30 -3.75 15.63
C LYS A 55 -1.34 -2.24 15.43
N ASN A 56 -1.33 -1.77 14.18
CA ASN A 56 -1.53 -0.35 13.90
C ASN A 56 -2.66 -0.05 12.93
N THR A 57 -3.29 1.10 13.18
CA THR A 57 -4.29 1.68 12.28
C THR A 57 -4.10 3.20 12.16
N PRO A 58 -3.03 3.69 11.49
CA PRO A 58 -2.79 5.11 11.36
C PRO A 58 -3.67 5.76 10.30
N PHE A 59 -4.08 7.00 10.55
CA PHE A 59 -4.80 7.85 9.62
C PHE A 59 -3.93 9.06 9.27
N LEU A 60 -3.49 9.15 8.02
CA LEU A 60 -2.61 10.21 7.53
C LEU A 60 -3.32 11.04 6.46
N ARG A 61 -3.51 12.33 6.74
CA ARG A 61 -4.05 13.30 5.78
C ARG A 61 -3.06 14.43 5.55
N GLY A 62 -2.63 14.60 4.30
CA GLY A 62 -1.71 15.66 3.95
C GLY A 62 -1.26 15.70 2.50
N ASN A 63 -0.58 16.77 2.10
CA ASN A 63 -0.07 16.90 0.73
C ASN A 63 0.99 15.83 0.41
N LYS A 64 1.89 15.54 1.37
CA LYS A 64 2.93 14.52 1.25
C LYS A 64 2.94 13.62 2.49
N ASN A 65 2.84 12.30 2.34
CA ASN A 65 3.01 11.37 3.46
C ASN A 65 4.06 10.30 3.17
N THR A 66 4.99 10.09 4.11
CA THR A 66 5.98 9.01 4.08
C THR A 66 5.90 8.24 5.38
N ALA A 67 5.28 7.06 5.37
CA ALA A 67 5.01 6.32 6.62
C ALA A 67 5.90 5.08 6.73
N PHE A 68 6.52 4.87 7.90
CA PHE A 68 7.31 3.68 8.20
C PHE A 68 6.63 2.86 9.29
N LEU A 69 6.02 1.73 8.91
CA LEU A 69 5.20 0.91 9.80
C LEU A 69 5.79 -0.51 9.90
N ARG A 70 6.23 -0.91 11.10
CA ARG A 70 6.77 -2.25 11.37
C ARG A 70 5.95 -2.97 12.43
N GLU A 71 5.06 -3.86 12.00
CA GLU A 71 3.95 -4.38 12.81
C GLU A 71 3.57 -5.82 12.44
N ASN A 72 3.03 -6.60 13.37
CA ASN A 72 2.42 -7.89 13.02
C ASN A 72 1.17 -7.70 12.11
N LYS A 73 0.31 -6.72 12.43
CA LYS A 73 -0.87 -6.36 11.62
C LYS A 73 -0.95 -4.85 11.42
N ASN A 74 -1.21 -4.41 10.19
CA ASN A 74 -1.32 -3.00 9.88
C ASN A 74 -2.47 -2.72 8.89
N THR A 75 -3.30 -1.72 9.23
CA THR A 75 -4.39 -1.21 8.40
C THR A 75 -4.28 0.31 8.35
N ALA A 76 -3.51 0.82 7.38
CA ALA A 76 -3.20 2.23 7.26
C ALA A 76 -4.13 2.94 6.28
N PHE A 77 -4.60 4.13 6.63
CA PHE A 77 -5.41 4.99 5.76
C PHE A 77 -4.59 6.23 5.41
N LEU A 78 -4.25 6.41 4.13
CA LEU A 78 -3.47 7.56 3.69
C LEU A 78 -4.24 8.31 2.59
N ARG A 79 -4.34 9.63 2.76
CA ARG A 79 -4.97 10.52 1.80
C ARG A 79 -4.08 11.73 1.54
N GLY A 80 -3.83 12.03 0.27
CA GLY A 80 -2.96 13.14 -0.09
C GLY A 80 -2.71 13.36 -1.56
N ASN A 81 -1.68 14.14 -1.88
CA ASN A 81 -1.22 14.29 -3.26
C ASN A 81 -0.12 13.29 -3.61
N LYS A 82 0.83 13.06 -2.70
CA LYS A 82 1.96 12.14 -2.89
C LYS A 82 2.19 11.28 -1.65
N ASN A 83 2.18 9.96 -1.79
CA ASN A 83 2.45 9.05 -0.67
C ASN A 83 3.54 8.02 -0.98
N THR A 84 4.30 7.69 0.06
CA THR A 84 5.34 6.66 0.03
C THR A 84 5.31 5.82 1.32
N PRO A 85 4.36 4.88 1.47
CA PRO A 85 4.30 4.01 2.64
C PRO A 85 5.29 2.82 2.53
N PHE A 86 5.98 2.55 3.63
CA PHE A 86 6.84 1.39 3.86
C PHE A 86 6.22 0.54 4.98
N LEU A 87 5.62 -0.59 4.61
CA LEU A 87 4.85 -1.46 5.51
C LEU A 87 5.52 -2.82 5.62
N ARG A 88 5.90 -3.21 6.85
CA ARG A 88 6.50 -4.51 7.13
C ARG A 88 5.78 -5.27 8.24
N GLY A 89 5.42 -6.51 7.91
CA GLY A 89 5.09 -7.60 8.85
C GLY A 89 3.91 -8.43 8.38
N ASN A 90 3.32 -9.28 9.24
CA ASN A 90 2.57 -10.45 8.76
C ASN A 90 1.33 -10.14 7.91
N LYS A 91 0.57 -9.09 8.25
CA LYS A 91 -0.63 -8.68 7.49
C LYS A 91 -0.65 -7.18 7.25
N ASN A 92 -0.66 -6.75 5.99
CA ASN A 92 -0.73 -5.34 5.59
C ASN A 92 -1.95 -5.07 4.71
N THR A 93 -2.81 -4.14 5.13
CA THR A 93 -4.04 -3.78 4.41
C THR A 93 -4.18 -2.25 4.28
N PRO A 94 -3.29 -1.56 3.54
CA PRO A 94 -3.42 -0.11 3.40
C PRO A 94 -4.50 0.29 2.41
N PHE A 95 -5.15 1.41 2.71
CA PHE A 95 -6.10 2.12 1.86
C PHE A 95 -5.47 3.45 1.47
N LEU A 96 -5.20 3.64 0.18
CA LEU A 96 -4.55 4.84 -0.33
C LEU A 96 -5.43 5.54 -1.37
N ARG A 97 -5.60 6.86 -1.21
CA ARG A 97 -6.34 7.73 -2.14
C ARG A 97 -5.54 9.01 -2.38
N GLU A 98 -4.86 9.06 -3.52
CA GLU A 98 -3.96 10.17 -3.87
C GLU A 98 -3.73 10.34 -5.38
N ASN A 99 -2.96 11.36 -5.76
CA ASN A 99 -2.56 11.57 -7.16
C ASN A 99 -1.36 10.69 -7.55
N LYS A 100 -0.39 10.51 -6.66
CA LYS A 100 0.82 9.70 -6.91
C LYS A 100 1.18 8.85 -5.69
N ASN A 101 1.44 7.57 -5.92
CA ASN A 101 1.83 6.64 -4.86
C ASN A 101 3.02 5.76 -5.26
N THR A 102 3.94 5.57 -4.33
CA THR A 102 4.97 4.53 -4.39
C THR A 102 4.95 3.72 -3.09
N ALA A 103 4.33 2.54 -3.11
CA ALA A 103 4.16 1.74 -1.89
C ALA A 103 5.09 0.52 -1.84
N PHE A 104 5.66 0.25 -0.67
CA PHE A 104 6.48 -0.94 -0.39
C PHE A 104 5.83 -1.75 0.73
N LEU A 105 5.33 -2.93 0.40
CA LEU A 105 4.62 -3.82 1.32
C LEU A 105 5.34 -5.16 1.38
N ARG A 106 5.82 -5.51 2.57
CA ARG A 106 6.49 -6.78 2.83
C ARG A 106 5.76 -7.51 3.96
N GLY A 107 5.20 -8.67 3.66
CA GLY A 107 4.38 -9.39 4.62
C GLY A 107 3.75 -10.67 4.09
N ASN A 108 3.55 -11.65 4.98
CA ASN A 108 2.90 -12.92 4.65
C ASN A 108 1.57 -12.75 3.90
N LYS A 109 0.78 -11.71 4.21
CA LYS A 109 -0.42 -11.35 3.47
C LYS A 109 -0.49 -9.85 3.24
N ASN A 110 -0.45 -9.43 1.98
CA ASN A 110 -0.64 -8.03 1.58
C ASN A 110 -1.94 -7.87 0.79
N THR A 111 -2.81 -6.97 1.25
CA THR A 111 -4.06 -6.62 0.55
C THR A 111 -4.28 -5.12 0.44
N PRO A 112 -3.47 -4.39 -0.37
CA PRO A 112 -3.66 -2.97 -0.56
C PRO A 112 -4.86 -2.64 -1.45
N PHE A 113 -5.53 -1.53 -1.11
CA PHE A 113 -6.58 -0.90 -1.91
C PHE A 113 -6.11 0.50 -2.33
N LEU A 114 -5.77 0.67 -3.60
CA LEU A 114 -5.15 1.89 -4.11
C LEU A 114 -6.05 2.50 -5.18
N ARG A 115 -6.55 3.72 -4.93
CA ARG A 115 -7.24 4.55 -5.93
C ARG A 115 -6.38 5.78 -6.23
N VAL A 116 -5.55 5.68 -7.28
CA VAL A 116 -4.45 6.61 -7.51
C VAL A 116 -4.23 6.88 -8.99
N ASN A 117 -4.02 8.15 -9.40
CA ASN A 117 -3.76 8.45 -10.82
C ASN A 117 -2.48 7.79 -11.35
N LYS A 118 -1.39 7.79 -10.57
CA LYS A 118 -0.14 7.07 -10.89
C LYS A 118 0.34 6.28 -9.69
N ASN A 119 0.41 4.96 -9.84
CA ASN A 119 0.78 4.06 -8.75
C ASN A 119 1.89 3.08 -9.15
N THR A 120 2.92 3.02 -8.32
CA THR A 120 3.92 1.96 -8.32
C THR A 120 3.84 1.24 -6.99
N ALA A 121 3.65 -0.08 -7.01
CA ALA A 121 3.49 -0.86 -5.78
C ALA A 121 4.40 -2.09 -5.80
N PHE A 122 5.22 -2.24 -4.77
CA PHE A 122 6.09 -3.39 -4.55
C PHE A 122 5.50 -4.24 -3.42
N LEU A 123 5.04 -5.44 -3.74
CA LEU A 123 4.41 -6.35 -2.80
C LEU A 123 5.20 -7.66 -2.76
N GLY A 124 5.57 -8.09 -1.55
CA GLY A 124 6.43 -9.25 -1.35
C GLY A 124 5.92 -10.23 -0.30
N GLU A 125 6.37 -11.49 -0.44
CA GLU A 125 6.26 -12.65 0.47
C GLU A 125 5.21 -13.69 0.07
N ASN A 126 4.26 -14.09 0.91
CA ASN A 126 3.53 -15.35 0.66
C ASN A 126 2.28 -15.15 -0.21
N LYS A 127 1.37 -14.24 0.16
CA LYS A 127 0.11 -14.00 -0.55
C LYS A 127 -0.11 -12.50 -0.81
N ASN A 128 -0.29 -12.14 -2.07
CA ASN A 128 -0.56 -10.77 -2.49
C ASN A 128 -1.91 -10.69 -3.23
N THR A 129 -2.82 -9.86 -2.73
CA THR A 129 -4.13 -9.56 -3.36
C THR A 129 -4.31 -8.05 -3.42
N ALA A 130 -3.93 -7.44 -4.53
CA ALA A 130 -3.92 -5.98 -4.67
C ALA A 130 -5.13 -5.49 -5.48
N PHE A 131 -5.77 -4.41 -5.05
CA PHE A 131 -6.82 -3.73 -5.82
C PHE A 131 -6.30 -2.37 -6.24
N LEU A 132 -5.93 -2.21 -7.50
CA LEU A 132 -5.27 -1.01 -8.02
C LEU A 132 -6.14 -0.40 -9.12
N ARG A 133 -6.66 0.79 -8.83
CA ARG A 133 -7.53 1.55 -9.72
C ARG A 133 -6.88 2.89 -10.00
N GLY A 134 -6.60 3.20 -11.26
CA GLY A 134 -5.84 4.39 -11.62
C GLY A 134 -5.52 4.55 -13.10
N ASN A 135 -5.19 5.77 -13.52
CA ASN A 135 -4.77 6.05 -14.90
C ASN A 135 -3.51 5.26 -15.29
N LYS A 136 -2.55 5.08 -14.37
CA LYS A 136 -1.34 4.27 -14.60
C LYS A 136 -0.98 3.44 -13.38
N ASN A 137 -1.00 2.12 -13.51
CA ASN A 137 -0.57 1.18 -12.46
C ASN A 137 0.60 0.33 -12.91
N THR A 138 1.66 0.29 -12.09
CA THR A 138 2.84 -0.56 -12.33
C THR A 138 3.19 -1.40 -11.09
N PRO A 139 2.44 -2.46 -10.79
CA PRO A 139 2.71 -3.30 -9.63
C PRO A 139 3.76 -4.39 -9.89
N PHE A 140 4.60 -4.61 -8.90
CA PHE A 140 5.58 -5.68 -8.81
C PHE A 140 5.19 -6.59 -7.65
N LEU A 141 4.69 -7.79 -7.95
CA LEU A 141 4.27 -8.76 -6.94
C LEU A 141 5.20 -9.97 -6.96
N ARG A 142 5.84 -10.23 -5.83
CA ARG A 142 6.62 -11.45 -5.58
C ARG A 142 5.97 -12.26 -4.46
N GLY A 143 5.62 -13.50 -4.75
CA GLY A 143 5.15 -14.41 -3.72
C GLY A 143 4.50 -15.69 -4.19
N ASN A 144 4.19 -16.60 -3.27
CA ASN A 144 3.61 -17.91 -3.64
C ASN A 144 2.30 -17.78 -4.42
N LYS A 145 1.45 -16.80 -4.05
CA LYS A 145 0.17 -16.52 -4.72
C LYS A 145 0.00 -15.02 -4.97
N ASN A 146 -0.18 -14.64 -6.22
CA ASN A 146 -0.41 -13.25 -6.64
C ASN A 146 -1.74 -13.10 -7.38
N THR A 147 -2.60 -12.21 -6.89
CA THR A 147 -3.99 -12.01 -7.35
C THR A 147 -4.31 -10.51 -7.47
N PRO A 148 -3.62 -9.75 -8.34
CA PRO A 148 -3.92 -8.34 -8.51
C PRO A 148 -5.16 -8.11 -9.37
N PHE A 149 -5.94 -7.09 -9.02
CA PHE A 149 -7.04 -6.53 -9.79
C PHE A 149 -6.61 -5.14 -10.25
N LEU A 150 -6.37 -4.97 -11.56
CA LEU A 150 -5.89 -3.74 -12.17
C LEU A 150 -6.98 -3.18 -13.09
N GLY A 151 -7.32 -1.91 -12.88
CA GLY A 151 -8.46 -1.24 -13.54
C GLY A 151 -8.10 0.12 -14.15
N GLU A 152 -8.97 0.57 -15.06
CA GLU A 152 -9.03 1.89 -15.73
C GLU A 152 -8.29 2.00 -17.06
N ASN A 153 -7.04 2.50 -17.09
CA ASN A 153 -6.46 3.00 -18.35
C ASN A 153 -5.19 2.24 -18.77
N LYS A 154 -4.05 2.47 -18.10
CA LYS A 154 -2.78 1.81 -18.45
C LYS A 154 -2.24 0.96 -17.29
N ASN A 155 -2.10 -0.35 -17.50
CA ASN A 155 -1.59 -1.27 -16.48
C ASN A 155 -0.38 -2.05 -17.01
N THR A 156 0.70 -2.09 -16.21
CA THR A 156 1.89 -2.91 -16.49
C THR A 156 2.25 -3.71 -15.25
N ALA A 157 1.92 -4.99 -15.23
CA ALA A 157 2.09 -5.86 -14.07
C ALA A 157 3.30 -6.80 -14.20
N PHE A 158 4.07 -6.95 -13.13
CA PHE A 158 5.16 -7.93 -13.04
C PHE A 158 4.88 -8.89 -11.89
N LEU A 159 4.53 -10.15 -12.20
CA LEU A 159 4.15 -11.14 -11.19
C LEU A 159 5.11 -12.33 -11.21
N ARG A 160 5.74 -12.59 -10.06
CA ARG A 160 6.62 -13.75 -9.85
C ARG A 160 6.09 -14.59 -8.68
N GLY A 161 5.78 -15.86 -8.94
CA GLY A 161 5.16 -16.70 -7.92
C GLY A 161 4.73 -18.08 -8.42
N ASN A 162 4.44 -19.00 -7.50
CA ASN A 162 3.96 -20.34 -7.89
C ASN A 162 2.60 -20.27 -8.61
N LYS A 163 1.70 -19.38 -8.16
CA LYS A 163 0.39 -19.13 -8.77
C LYS A 163 0.14 -17.64 -9.00
N ASN A 164 -0.10 -17.24 -10.26
CA ASN A 164 -0.45 -15.87 -10.64
C ASN A 164 -1.82 -15.84 -11.31
N THR A 165 -2.75 -15.04 -10.80
CA THR A 165 -4.11 -14.90 -11.34
C THR A 165 -4.51 -13.43 -11.42
N PRO A 166 -3.86 -12.62 -12.30
CA PRO A 166 -4.23 -11.22 -12.46
C PRO A 166 -5.59 -11.06 -13.14
N PHE A 167 -6.32 -10.04 -12.73
CA PHE A 167 -7.48 -9.51 -13.42
C PHE A 167 -7.10 -8.13 -13.97
N LEU A 168 -7.13 -7.99 -15.28
CA LEU A 168 -6.69 -6.79 -15.99
C LEU A 168 -7.88 -6.23 -16.77
N ARG A 169 -8.26 -5.00 -16.43
CA ARG A 169 -9.31 -4.25 -17.12
C ARG A 169 -8.80 -2.85 -17.41
N GLY A 170 -8.96 -2.40 -18.65
CA GLY A 170 -8.60 -1.06 -19.07
C GLY A 170 -8.08 -1.05 -20.50
N ASN A 171 -7.82 0.14 -21.01
CA ASN A 171 -7.52 0.35 -22.43
C ASN A 171 -6.20 -0.30 -22.83
N LYS A 172 -5.14 -0.22 -22.02
CA LYS A 172 -3.81 -0.79 -22.34
C LYS A 172 -3.28 -1.62 -21.19
N ASN A 173 -3.12 -2.91 -21.41
CA ASN A 173 -2.67 -3.84 -20.38
C ASN A 173 -1.47 -4.66 -20.85
N THR A 174 -0.45 -4.69 -20.00
CA THR A 174 0.71 -5.57 -20.15
C THR A 174 0.91 -6.34 -18.87
N ALA A 175 1.14 -7.65 -18.95
CA ALA A 175 1.49 -8.45 -17.79
C ALA A 175 2.59 -9.46 -18.08
N PHE A 176 3.62 -9.44 -17.25
CA PHE A 176 4.74 -10.37 -17.24
C PHE A 176 4.55 -11.38 -16.12
N LEU A 177 4.31 -12.65 -16.46
CA LEU A 177 3.98 -13.70 -15.50
C LEU A 177 5.06 -14.78 -15.45
N ARG A 178 5.70 -14.96 -14.30
CA ARG A 178 6.64 -16.06 -14.04
C ARG A 178 6.11 -16.94 -12.91
N GLY A 179 5.87 -18.21 -13.22
CA GLY A 179 5.29 -19.14 -12.26
C GLY A 179 4.87 -20.48 -12.85
N ASN A 180 4.55 -21.43 -11.97
CA ASN A 180 4.10 -22.77 -12.38
C ASN A 180 2.64 -22.77 -12.86
N LYS A 181 1.81 -21.85 -12.34
CA LYS A 181 0.37 -21.75 -12.66
C LYS A 181 -0.04 -20.30 -12.91
N ASN A 182 -0.14 -19.90 -14.18
CA ASN A 182 -0.58 -18.57 -14.59
C ASN A 182 -2.01 -18.66 -15.17
N THR A 183 -2.98 -17.94 -14.59
CA THR A 183 -4.36 -17.88 -15.12
C THR A 183 -4.84 -16.42 -15.18
N PRO A 184 -4.37 -15.64 -16.16
CA PRO A 184 -4.79 -14.25 -16.32
C PRO A 184 -6.23 -14.14 -16.83
N PHE A 185 -6.92 -13.11 -16.34
CA PHE A 185 -8.21 -12.66 -16.84
C PHE A 185 -8.04 -11.26 -17.44
N LEU A 186 -8.55 -11.07 -18.65
CA LEU A 186 -8.40 -9.83 -19.41
C LEU A 186 -9.75 -9.43 -19.98
N GLY A 187 -10.22 -8.23 -19.64
CA GLY A 187 -11.57 -7.80 -20.02
C GLY A 187 -12.71 -8.68 -19.47
N GLY A 188 -12.43 -9.52 -18.46
CA GLY A 188 -13.38 -10.51 -17.93
C GLY A 188 -13.28 -11.90 -18.56
N ILE A 189 -12.44 -12.10 -19.59
CA ILE A 189 -12.24 -13.37 -20.28
C ILE A 189 -11.00 -14.07 -19.72
N LYS A 190 -11.09 -15.38 -19.48
CA LYS A 190 -9.96 -16.21 -19.05
C LYS A 190 -9.06 -16.51 -20.24
N ILE A 191 -7.76 -16.24 -20.12
CA ILE A 191 -6.77 -16.50 -21.17
C ILE A 191 -6.02 -17.81 -20.87
N PRO A 192 -5.65 -18.61 -21.88
CA PRO A 192 -4.82 -19.80 -21.68
C PRO A 192 -3.51 -19.52 -20.92
N PRO A 193 -3.06 -20.48 -20.09
CA PRO A 193 -1.79 -20.40 -19.40
C PRO A 193 -0.64 -20.47 -20.41
N PHE A 194 0.13 -19.40 -20.55
CA PHE A 194 1.35 -19.36 -21.35
C PHE A 194 2.50 -18.74 -20.55
N TRP A 195 3.72 -19.14 -20.89
CA TRP A 195 4.95 -18.55 -20.36
C TRP A 195 5.31 -17.34 -21.21
N GLY A 196 4.98 -16.13 -20.75
CA GLY A 196 5.32 -14.94 -21.54
C GLY A 196 4.65 -13.66 -21.06
N ALA A 197 4.80 -12.64 -21.90
CA ALA A 197 4.13 -11.37 -21.74
C ALA A 197 2.77 -11.41 -22.46
N TYR A 198 1.74 -10.89 -21.79
CA TYR A 198 0.42 -10.69 -22.37
C TYR A 198 0.30 -9.20 -22.77
N TYR A 199 -0.08 -8.93 -24.03
CA TYR A 199 -0.24 -7.58 -24.58
C TYR A 199 -1.66 -7.37 -25.12
N LEU A 200 -2.21 -6.17 -24.93
CA LEU A 200 -3.37 -5.64 -25.64
C LEU A 200 -3.16 -4.14 -25.90
N ASP A 201 -3.56 -3.70 -27.08
CA ASP A 201 -3.58 -2.30 -27.52
C ASP A 201 -4.83 -1.53 -27.09
#